data_AF-A0A6L2PD68-F1
#
_entry.id   AF-A0A6L2PD68-F1
#
_cell.length_a   1.000
_cell.length_b   1.000
_cell.length_c   1.000
_cell.angle_alpha   90.00
_cell.angle_beta   90.00
_cell.angle_gamma   90.00
#
_symmetry.space_group_name_H-M   'P 1'
#
loop_
_entity.id
_entity.type
_entity.pdbx_description
1 polymer ?
#
loop_
_entity_poly.entity_id
_entity_poly.type
_entity_poly.pdbx_seq_one_letter_code
_entity_poly.pdbx_strand_id
1 'polypeptide(L)'
;CIPETWYLSVDMQLYLFSLLLLLPLLKRPKFGLILLEVVTTISVISGFLGLYFASSSKLTFLPQQYVHTHVRATPWLVGMNLGYCLFRTTQWRKDVAAKTRSGLSKKVLGAGWTLAGVCLVAPILVQQQLIRDDLMPPHLEWNIFLPLARLIWSLGISWVIFVCVSGYGGPVNAFLSWKFFIPLSRLTYAIYVLHLSFIEVYLLATKTVLRSDDMEKVMLSPGVLVYTTLLAIPASVTFETPVIRIQNFLLGFQKEQRDIQPEINNASYQEEKIHNDPFPGAVMNPGSSFSKELNTAAKYSISGGQSVHKAMQIN
;
A
#
# COMPACT_ATOMS: atom_id res chain seq x y z
N CYS A 1 -23.28 8.32 12.87
CA CYS A 1 -22.10 7.45 12.65
C CYS A 1 -20.87 8.34 12.52
N ILE A 2 -19.71 7.88 12.99
CA ILE A 2 -18.43 8.59 12.89
C ILE A 2 -18.00 8.54 11.41
N PRO A 3 -18.05 9.65 10.64
CA PRO A 3 -17.85 9.63 9.19
C PRO A 3 -16.57 8.92 8.77
N GLU A 4 -15.49 9.11 9.52
CA GLU A 4 -14.13 8.62 9.30
C GLU A 4 -14.04 7.08 9.29
N THR A 5 -14.95 6.40 10.00
CA THR A 5 -14.90 4.93 10.15
C THR A 5 -15.21 4.16 8.87
N TRP A 6 -15.67 4.85 7.83
CA TRP A 6 -16.02 4.23 6.56
C TRP A 6 -14.85 3.48 5.92
N TYR A 7 -13.65 4.06 5.95
CA TYR A 7 -12.45 3.46 5.37
C TYR A 7 -12.02 2.23 6.18
N LEU A 8 -12.10 2.29 7.51
CA LEU A 8 -11.76 1.18 8.39
C LEU A 8 -12.69 -0.02 8.15
N SER A 9 -13.98 0.23 7.90
CA SER A 9 -14.93 -0.82 7.53
C SER A 9 -14.57 -1.48 6.19
N VAL A 10 -14.20 -0.69 5.18
CA VAL A 10 -13.74 -1.19 3.88
C VAL A 10 -12.46 -2.02 4.04
N ASP A 11 -11.49 -1.51 4.80
CA ASP A 11 -10.20 -2.16 5.05
C ASP A 11 -10.37 -3.54 5.70
N MET A 12 -11.19 -3.63 6.75
CA MET A 12 -11.49 -4.89 7.42
C MET A 12 -12.16 -5.91 6.49
N GLN A 13 -13.12 -5.47 5.67
CA GLN A 13 -13.79 -6.35 4.71
C GLN A 13 -12.82 -6.85 3.63
N LEU A 14 -11.95 -5.98 3.11
CA LEU A 14 -10.94 -6.35 2.12
C LEU A 14 -9.86 -7.24 2.70
N TYR A 15 -9.47 -7.04 3.96
CA TYR A 15 -8.55 -7.93 4.66
C TYR A 15 -9.12 -9.35 4.75
N LEU A 16 -10.36 -9.50 5.20
CA LEU A 16 -11.01 -10.81 5.26
C LEU A 16 -11.17 -11.44 3.87
N PHE A 17 -11.56 -10.64 2.88
CA PHE A 17 -11.71 -11.10 1.51
C PHE A 17 -10.37 -11.47 0.84
N SER A 18 -9.28 -10.81 1.21
CA SER A 18 -7.95 -11.09 0.68
C SER A 18 -7.50 -12.50 0.98
N LEU A 19 -7.87 -13.07 2.13
CA LEU A 19 -7.60 -14.46 2.48
C LEU A 19 -8.20 -15.42 1.46
N LEU A 20 -9.45 -15.16 1.03
CA LEU A 20 -10.14 -15.98 0.04
C LEU A 20 -9.50 -15.89 -1.34
N LEU A 21 -8.97 -14.72 -1.72
CA LEU A 21 -8.27 -14.52 -2.99
C LEU A 21 -6.84 -15.08 -2.97
N LEU A 22 -6.18 -15.08 -1.82
CA LEU A 22 -4.79 -15.53 -1.69
C LEU A 22 -4.66 -17.06 -1.73
N LEU A 23 -5.64 -17.79 -1.21
CA LEU A 23 -5.68 -19.27 -1.27
C LEU A 23 -5.56 -19.86 -2.69
N PRO A 24 -6.38 -19.47 -3.69
CA PRO A 24 -6.23 -19.94 -5.06
C PRO A 24 -4.94 -19.42 -5.71
N LEU A 25 -4.46 -18.23 -5.34
CA LEU A 25 -3.22 -17.66 -5.85
C LEU A 25 -1.98 -18.47 -5.43
N LEU A 26 -1.99 -19.02 -4.21
CA LEU A 26 -0.93 -19.91 -3.73
C LEU A 26 -0.98 -21.30 -4.37
N LYS A 27 -2.17 -21.90 -4.49
CA LYS A 27 -2.32 -23.27 -5.00
C LYS A 27 -2.26 -23.36 -6.52
N ARG A 28 -2.89 -22.42 -7.22
CA ARG A 28 -3.02 -22.39 -8.68
C ARG A 28 -2.84 -20.95 -9.18
N PRO A 29 -1.59 -20.48 -9.33
CA PRO A 29 -1.30 -19.05 -9.54
C PRO A 29 -1.96 -18.47 -10.79
N LYS A 30 -2.04 -19.23 -11.89
CA LYS A 30 -2.74 -18.76 -13.11
C LYS A 30 -4.22 -18.48 -12.85
N PHE A 31 -4.89 -19.39 -12.14
CA PHE A 31 -6.30 -19.23 -11.79
C PHE A 31 -6.50 -18.09 -10.80
N GLY A 32 -5.65 -17.99 -9.77
CA GLY A 32 -5.69 -16.90 -8.81
C GLY A 32 -5.49 -15.51 -9.45
N LEU A 33 -4.57 -15.38 -10.40
CA LEU A 33 -4.39 -14.14 -11.15
C LEU A 33 -5.61 -13.79 -12.00
N ILE A 34 -6.17 -14.76 -12.74
CA ILE A 34 -7.40 -14.54 -13.52
C ILE A 34 -8.55 -14.08 -12.60
N LEU A 35 -8.72 -14.75 -11.45
CA LEU A 35 -9.72 -14.37 -10.46
C LEU A 35 -9.49 -12.94 -9.95
N LEU A 36 -8.25 -12.56 -9.67
CA LEU A 36 -7.90 -11.23 -9.18
C LEU A 36 -8.21 -10.14 -10.22
N GLU A 37 -7.89 -10.38 -11.50
CA GLU A 37 -8.23 -9.47 -12.60
C GLU A 37 -9.74 -9.35 -12.82
N VAL A 38 -10.48 -10.45 -12.72
CA VAL A 38 -11.94 -10.47 -12.81
C VAL A 38 -12.56 -9.64 -11.69
N VAL A 39 -12.13 -9.86 -10.45
CA VAL A 39 -12.63 -9.11 -9.28
C VAL A 39 -12.25 -7.63 -9.36
N THR A 40 -11.06 -7.31 -9.85
CA THR A 40 -10.64 -5.91 -10.07
C THR A 40 -11.53 -5.23 -11.11
N THR A 41 -11.83 -5.93 -12.21
CA THR A 41 -12.73 -5.44 -13.26
C THR A 41 -14.15 -5.23 -12.73
N ILE A 42 -14.69 -6.17 -11.94
CA ILE A 42 -15.99 -6.04 -11.27
C ILE A 42 -16.01 -4.82 -10.34
N SER A 43 -14.92 -4.56 -9.60
CA SER A 43 -14.81 -3.40 -8.71
C SER A 43 -14.86 -2.07 -9.49
N VAL A 44 -14.14 -1.98 -10.62
CA VAL A 44 -14.17 -0.81 -11.50
C VAL A 44 -15.57 -0.60 -12.09
N ILE A 45 -16.18 -1.66 -12.63
CA ILE A 45 -17.54 -1.61 -13.19
C ILE A 45 -18.56 -1.20 -12.13
N SER A 46 -18.46 -1.75 -10.91
CA SER A 46 -19.37 -1.41 -9.83
C SER A 46 -19.22 0.05 -9.40
N GLY A 47 -18.00 0.59 -9.42
CA GLY A 47 -17.77 2.02 -9.19
C GLY A 47 -18.40 2.91 -10.26
N PHE A 48 -18.29 2.51 -11.53
CA PHE A 48 -18.98 3.20 -12.63
C PHE A 48 -20.50 3.14 -12.46
N LEU A 49 -21.06 1.95 -12.24
CA LEU A 49 -22.51 1.75 -12.08
C LEU A 49 -23.05 2.50 -10.87
N GLY A 50 -22.34 2.47 -9.75
CA GLY A 50 -22.72 3.22 -8.54
C GLY A 50 -22.81 4.72 -8.83
N LEU A 51 -21.82 5.30 -9.49
CA LEU A 51 -21.87 6.72 -9.86
C LEU A 51 -22.97 7.00 -10.90
N TYR A 52 -23.16 6.12 -11.88
CA TYR A 52 -24.19 6.25 -12.90
C TYR A 52 -25.62 6.28 -12.32
N PHE A 53 -25.93 5.36 -11.41
CA PHE A 53 -27.23 5.33 -10.74
C PHE A 53 -27.38 6.48 -9.73
N ALA A 54 -26.31 6.87 -9.02
CA ALA A 54 -26.34 8.02 -8.11
C ALA A 54 -26.61 9.34 -8.84
N SER A 55 -26.00 9.58 -10.01
CA SER A 55 -26.26 10.78 -10.82
C SER A 55 -27.72 10.91 -11.26
N SER A 56 -28.45 9.79 -11.33
CA SER A 56 -29.88 9.77 -11.69
C SER A 56 -30.78 10.20 -10.52
N SER A 57 -30.32 10.03 -9.28
CA SER A 57 -31.00 10.53 -8.08
C SER A 57 -30.45 11.90 -7.69
N LYS A 58 -31.18 12.99 -7.98
CA LYS A 58 -30.79 14.40 -7.68
C LYS A 58 -30.62 14.74 -6.18
N LEU A 59 -30.57 13.75 -5.29
CA LEU A 59 -30.81 13.92 -3.87
C LEU A 59 -29.71 13.23 -3.04
N THR A 60 -28.44 13.63 -3.19
CA THR A 60 -27.43 13.57 -2.11
C THR A 60 -26.08 14.13 -2.57
N PHE A 61 -25.51 15.04 -1.78
CA PHE A 61 -24.22 15.70 -2.02
C PHE A 61 -23.00 14.77 -1.79
N LEU A 62 -23.22 13.64 -1.12
CA LEU A 62 -22.29 12.52 -1.01
C LEU A 62 -23.11 11.26 -1.22
N PRO A 63 -23.13 10.67 -2.43
CA PRO A 63 -23.90 9.46 -2.63
C PRO A 63 -23.36 8.40 -1.67
N GLN A 64 -24.22 7.87 -0.81
CA GLN A 64 -23.93 6.79 0.12
C GLN A 64 -23.22 5.59 -0.56
N GLN A 65 -23.41 5.48 -1.88
CA GLN A 65 -22.77 4.52 -2.78
C GLN A 65 -21.24 4.69 -2.95
N TYR A 66 -20.68 5.87 -2.67
CA TYR A 66 -19.24 6.18 -2.72
C TYR A 66 -18.41 5.42 -1.66
N VAL A 67 -19.10 4.88 -0.65
CA VAL A 67 -18.53 4.31 0.56
C VAL A 67 -18.45 2.78 0.50
N HIS A 68 -19.09 2.13 -0.48
CA HIS A 68 -19.11 0.68 -0.54
C HIS A 68 -17.76 0.06 -0.89
N THR A 69 -17.42 -1.03 -0.19
CA THR A 69 -16.19 -1.80 -0.33
C THR A 69 -15.91 -2.21 -1.77
N HIS A 70 -16.92 -2.73 -2.48
CA HIS A 70 -16.76 -3.21 -3.86
C HIS A 70 -16.52 -2.08 -4.87
N VAL A 71 -16.82 -0.82 -4.56
CA VAL A 71 -16.50 0.36 -5.39
C VAL A 71 -15.06 0.84 -5.14
N ARG A 72 -14.46 0.44 -4.03
CA ARG A 72 -13.16 0.92 -3.53
C ARG A 72 -12.07 -0.15 -3.51
N ALA A 73 -12.38 -1.39 -3.84
CA ALA A 73 -11.44 -2.51 -3.76
C ALA A 73 -10.26 -2.39 -4.74
N THR A 74 -10.38 -1.60 -5.81
CA THR A 74 -9.40 -1.56 -6.91
C THR A 74 -7.94 -1.33 -6.45
N PRO A 75 -7.59 -0.30 -5.66
CA PRO A 75 -6.20 -0.10 -5.23
C PRO A 75 -5.68 -1.24 -4.34
N TRP A 76 -6.55 -1.85 -3.53
CA TRP A 76 -6.21 -3.00 -2.70
C TRP A 76 -5.84 -4.22 -3.56
N LEU A 77 -6.63 -4.52 -4.57
CA LEU A 77 -6.41 -5.65 -5.48
C LEU A 77 -5.15 -5.44 -6.34
N VAL A 78 -4.89 -4.20 -6.76
CA VAL A 78 -3.60 -3.84 -7.40
C VAL A 78 -2.43 -4.06 -6.45
N GLY A 79 -2.58 -3.70 -5.17
CA GLY A 79 -1.61 -4.01 -4.13
C GLY A 79 -1.36 -5.51 -3.96
N MET A 80 -2.40 -6.35 -4.03
CA MET A 80 -2.26 -7.81 -4.00
C MET A 80 -1.49 -8.34 -5.23
N ASN A 81 -1.79 -7.81 -6.41
CA ASN A 81 -1.05 -8.11 -7.65
C ASN A 81 0.43 -7.76 -7.52
N LEU A 82 0.73 -6.57 -7.00
CA LEU A 82 2.09 -6.12 -6.73
C LEU A 82 2.77 -7.03 -5.71
N GLY A 83 2.12 -7.37 -4.60
CA GLY A 83 2.65 -8.25 -3.57
C GLY A 83 3.03 -9.62 -4.14
N TYR A 84 2.18 -10.19 -4.99
CA TYR A 84 2.47 -11.44 -5.70
C TYR A 84 3.64 -11.30 -6.69
N CYS A 85 3.69 -10.18 -7.43
CA CYS A 85 4.83 -9.88 -8.32
C CYS A 85 6.15 -9.78 -7.53
N LEU A 86 6.15 -9.08 -6.40
CA LEU A 86 7.31 -8.97 -5.51
C LEU A 86 7.74 -10.33 -4.95
N PHE A 87 6.79 -11.17 -4.56
CA PHE A 87 7.06 -12.53 -4.10
C PHE A 87 7.75 -13.36 -5.20
N ARG A 88 7.20 -13.38 -6.41
CA ARG A 88 7.75 -14.13 -7.56
C ARG A 88 9.11 -13.61 -8.03
N THR A 89 9.34 -12.32 -7.90
CA THR A 89 10.60 -11.67 -8.32
C THR A 89 11.66 -11.70 -7.23
N THR A 90 11.39 -12.25 -6.03
CA THR A 90 12.35 -12.30 -4.92
C THR A 90 13.70 -12.89 -5.31
N GLN A 91 13.70 -14.05 -5.98
CA GLN A 91 14.97 -14.68 -6.37
C GLN A 91 15.73 -13.84 -7.41
N TRP A 92 15.02 -13.35 -8.42
CA TRP A 92 15.62 -12.46 -9.43
C TRP A 92 16.20 -11.20 -8.79
N ARG A 93 15.52 -10.57 -7.83
CA ARG A 93 16.01 -9.40 -7.09
C ARG A 93 17.29 -9.71 -6.30
N LYS A 94 17.36 -10.90 -5.67
CA LYS A 94 18.57 -11.37 -4.97
C LYS A 94 19.73 -11.57 -5.94
N ASP A 95 19.49 -12.20 -7.09
CA ASP A 95 20.52 -12.45 -8.10
C ASP A 95 21.05 -11.13 -8.71
N VAL A 96 20.16 -10.15 -8.90
CA VAL A 96 20.53 -8.80 -9.36
C VAL A 96 21.36 -8.06 -8.31
N ALA A 97 20.97 -8.13 -7.03
CA ALA A 97 21.74 -7.54 -5.93
C ALA A 97 23.13 -8.19 -5.80
N ALA A 98 23.22 -9.50 -6.02
CA ALA A 98 24.47 -10.26 -6.05
C ALA A 98 25.28 -10.09 -7.36
N LYS A 99 24.83 -9.22 -8.29
CA LYS A 99 25.45 -8.99 -9.61
C LYS A 99 25.61 -10.25 -10.48
N THR A 100 24.89 -11.33 -10.18
CA THR A 100 24.95 -12.60 -10.92
C THR A 100 24.01 -12.66 -12.11
N ARG A 101 23.01 -11.76 -12.16
CA ARG A 101 22.04 -11.67 -13.26
C ARG A 101 21.92 -10.24 -13.78
N SER A 102 21.64 -10.11 -15.08
CA SER A 102 21.33 -8.83 -15.68
C SER A 102 20.05 -8.23 -15.09
N GLY A 103 20.16 -6.96 -14.72
CA GLY A 103 19.10 -6.16 -14.15
C GLY A 103 18.06 -5.67 -15.14
N LEU A 104 17.19 -4.75 -14.70
CA LEU A 104 16.30 -4.02 -15.62
C LEU A 104 17.13 -3.21 -16.63
N SER A 105 16.72 -3.25 -17.90
CA SER A 105 17.29 -2.39 -18.92
C SER A 105 16.98 -0.91 -18.63
N LYS A 106 17.94 -0.02 -18.90
CA LYS A 106 17.77 1.44 -18.74
C LYS A 106 16.57 1.97 -19.54
N LYS A 107 16.25 1.36 -20.69
CA LYS A 107 15.07 1.71 -21.50
C LYS A 107 13.76 1.38 -20.79
N VAL A 108 13.67 0.20 -20.19
CA VAL A 108 12.49 -0.23 -19.42
C VAL A 108 12.32 0.64 -18.18
N LEU A 109 13.42 0.97 -17.51
CA LEU A 109 13.40 1.85 -16.34
C LEU A 109 12.91 3.26 -16.71
N GLY A 110 13.42 3.85 -17.79
CA GLY A 110 12.96 5.16 -18.28
C GLY A 110 11.49 5.16 -18.74
N ALA A 111 11.07 4.13 -19.47
CA ALA A 111 9.67 3.96 -19.88
C ALA A 111 8.75 3.78 -18.66
N GLY A 112 9.18 3.01 -17.66
CA GLY A 112 8.40 2.81 -16.45
C GLY A 112 8.29 4.08 -15.60
N TRP A 113 9.36 4.87 -15.45
CA TRP A 113 9.30 6.14 -14.73
C TRP A 113 8.42 7.17 -15.43
N THR A 114 8.50 7.27 -16.76
CA THR A 114 7.62 8.16 -17.54
C THR A 114 6.16 7.72 -17.42
N LEU A 115 5.88 6.43 -17.55
CA LEU A 115 4.53 5.89 -17.37
C LEU A 115 3.99 6.12 -15.95
N ALA A 116 4.81 5.87 -14.92
CA ALA A 116 4.41 6.13 -13.53
C ALA A 116 4.14 7.62 -13.28
N GLY A 117 4.96 8.51 -13.84
CA GLY A 117 4.73 9.95 -13.79
C GLY A 117 3.39 10.34 -14.41
N VAL A 118 3.07 9.80 -15.59
CA VAL A 118 1.76 10.01 -16.24
C VAL A 118 0.62 9.46 -15.38
N CYS A 119 0.75 8.24 -14.86
CA CYS A 119 -0.27 7.61 -14.02
C CYS A 119 -0.53 8.37 -12.70
N LEU A 120 0.45 9.10 -12.18
CA LEU A 120 0.31 9.91 -10.97
C LEU A 120 -0.18 11.34 -11.28
N VAL A 121 0.34 11.98 -12.34
CA VAL A 121 0.00 13.39 -12.61
C VAL A 121 -1.31 13.53 -13.38
N ALA A 122 -1.57 12.68 -14.39
CA ALA A 122 -2.72 12.84 -15.27
C ALA A 122 -4.07 12.79 -14.52
N PRO A 123 -4.31 11.86 -13.56
CA PRO A 123 -5.56 11.87 -12.81
C PRO A 123 -5.79 13.16 -12.02
N ILE A 124 -4.75 13.78 -11.47
CA ILE A 124 -4.90 15.06 -10.75
C ILE A 124 -5.33 16.17 -11.69
N LEU A 125 -4.65 16.29 -12.84
CA LEU A 125 -4.94 17.36 -13.80
C LEU A 125 -6.35 17.24 -14.39
N VAL A 126 -6.74 16.02 -14.77
CA VAL A 126 -8.09 15.76 -15.30
C VAL A 126 -9.14 16.01 -14.23
N GLN A 127 -8.91 15.56 -12.99
CA GLN A 127 -9.83 15.83 -11.88
C GLN A 127 -10.00 17.34 -11.64
N GLN A 128 -8.90 18.11 -11.67
CA GLN A 128 -8.94 19.56 -11.47
C GLN A 128 -9.72 20.27 -12.59
N GLN A 129 -9.54 19.86 -13.84
CA GLN A 129 -10.30 20.41 -14.98
C GLN A 129 -11.79 20.11 -14.84
N LEU A 130 -12.14 18.85 -14.57
CA LEU A 130 -13.53 18.41 -14.40
C LEU A 130 -14.26 19.13 -13.25
N ILE A 131 -13.55 19.53 -12.19
CA ILE A 131 -14.12 20.28 -11.07
C ILE A 131 -14.26 21.78 -11.40
N ARG A 132 -13.31 22.38 -12.13
CA ARG A 132 -13.27 23.83 -12.37
C ARG A 132 -14.30 24.31 -13.37
N ASP A 133 -14.64 23.51 -14.37
CA ASP A 133 -15.45 23.99 -15.47
C ASP A 133 -16.95 24.15 -15.10
N ASP A 134 -17.31 24.04 -13.80
CA ASP A 134 -18.68 24.06 -13.26
C ASP A 134 -19.66 23.17 -14.06
N LEU A 135 -19.11 22.23 -14.84
CA LEU A 135 -19.80 21.06 -15.33
C LEU A 135 -20.13 20.26 -14.08
N MET A 136 -21.19 20.64 -13.37
CA MET A 136 -21.86 19.80 -12.40
C MET A 136 -22.60 18.75 -13.22
N PRO A 137 -22.05 17.54 -13.44
CA PRO A 137 -22.50 16.81 -14.59
C PRO A 137 -23.22 15.53 -14.16
N PRO A 138 -24.42 15.28 -14.69
CA PRO A 138 -24.84 13.92 -14.96
C PRO A 138 -24.10 13.40 -16.21
N HIS A 139 -22.76 13.43 -16.23
CA HIS A 139 -21.98 12.98 -17.39
C HIS A 139 -21.27 11.66 -17.14
N LEU A 140 -21.49 10.78 -18.10
CA LEU A 140 -20.81 9.50 -18.28
C LEU A 140 -19.29 9.60 -18.07
N GLU A 141 -18.68 10.72 -18.49
CA GLU A 141 -17.24 10.99 -18.37
C GLU A 141 -16.74 10.96 -16.92
N TRP A 142 -17.41 11.65 -15.99
CA TRP A 142 -17.04 11.64 -14.57
C TRP A 142 -17.17 10.24 -13.97
N ASN A 143 -18.25 9.55 -14.33
CA ASN A 143 -18.59 8.22 -13.81
C ASN A 143 -17.60 7.16 -14.30
N ILE A 144 -17.03 7.34 -15.50
CA ILE A 144 -15.95 6.50 -16.05
C ILE A 144 -14.60 6.90 -15.44
N PHE A 145 -14.33 8.20 -15.38
CA PHE A 145 -13.04 8.73 -14.97
C PHE A 145 -12.72 8.37 -13.52
N LEU A 146 -13.64 8.58 -12.58
CA LEU A 146 -13.36 8.43 -11.16
C LEU A 146 -12.91 7.00 -10.74
N PRO A 147 -13.57 5.90 -11.15
CA PRO A 147 -13.08 4.56 -10.83
C PRO A 147 -11.79 4.20 -11.56
N LEU A 148 -11.59 4.66 -12.80
CA LEU A 148 -10.35 4.42 -13.56
C LEU A 148 -9.17 5.21 -12.99
N ALA A 149 -9.38 6.44 -12.54
CA ALA A 149 -8.36 7.28 -11.91
C ALA A 149 -7.74 6.57 -10.70
N ARG A 150 -8.55 5.87 -9.88
CA ARG A 150 -8.05 5.07 -8.74
C ARG A 150 -7.16 3.91 -9.20
N LEU A 151 -7.58 3.21 -10.26
CA LEU A 151 -6.80 2.12 -10.86
C LEU A 151 -5.46 2.65 -11.38
N ILE A 152 -5.49 3.67 -12.23
CA ILE A 152 -4.32 4.29 -12.87
C ILE A 152 -3.34 4.79 -11.80
N TRP A 153 -3.84 5.51 -10.80
CA TRP A 153 -3.03 5.99 -9.69
C TRP A 153 -2.34 4.84 -8.95
N SER A 154 -3.09 3.78 -8.61
CA SER A 154 -2.54 2.63 -7.90
C SER A 154 -1.48 1.87 -8.71
N LEU A 155 -1.59 1.83 -10.04
CA LEU A 155 -0.57 1.26 -10.94
C LEU A 155 0.69 2.13 -10.94
N GLY A 156 0.55 3.45 -10.95
CA GLY A 156 1.67 4.40 -10.84
C GLY A 156 2.46 4.18 -9.54
N ILE A 157 1.76 4.12 -8.41
CA ILE A 157 2.38 3.82 -7.10
C ILE A 157 3.02 2.42 -7.11
N SER A 158 2.37 1.43 -7.71
CA SER A 158 2.90 0.06 -7.77
C SER A 158 4.23 -0.02 -8.51
N TRP A 159 4.40 0.73 -9.60
CA TRP A 159 5.69 0.83 -10.27
C TRP A 159 6.75 1.42 -9.34
N VAL A 160 6.46 2.55 -8.69
CA VAL A 160 7.40 3.22 -7.76
C VAL A 160 7.85 2.25 -6.67
N ILE A 161 6.91 1.54 -6.03
CA ILE A 161 7.23 0.54 -5.01
C ILE A 161 8.10 -0.57 -5.61
N PHE A 162 7.74 -1.09 -6.78
CA PHE A 162 8.50 -2.16 -7.43
C PHE A 162 9.95 -1.77 -7.71
N VAL A 163 10.21 -0.59 -8.27
CA VAL A 163 11.59 -0.15 -8.55
C VAL A 163 12.37 0.20 -7.29
N CYS A 164 11.73 0.79 -6.26
CA CYS A 164 12.35 1.03 -4.95
C CYS A 164 12.80 -0.29 -4.32
N VAL A 165 11.91 -1.27 -4.24
CA VAL A 165 12.17 -2.59 -3.65
C VAL A 165 13.16 -3.42 -4.50
N SER A 166 13.29 -3.12 -5.78
CA SER A 166 14.26 -3.78 -6.69
C SER A 166 15.63 -3.10 -6.72
N GLY A 167 15.85 -2.02 -5.95
CA GLY A 167 17.13 -1.30 -5.92
C GLY A 167 17.34 -0.31 -7.08
N TYR A 168 16.32 -0.05 -7.89
CA TYR A 168 16.33 0.91 -9.01
C TYR A 168 15.64 2.24 -8.69
N GLY A 169 15.23 2.46 -7.44
CA GLY A 169 14.48 3.65 -7.04
C GLY A 169 15.34 4.93 -6.94
N GLY A 170 16.67 4.82 -6.84
CA GLY A 170 17.58 5.96 -6.85
C GLY A 170 17.20 7.06 -5.84
N PRO A 171 17.08 8.34 -6.27
CA PRO A 171 16.70 9.45 -5.38
C PRO A 171 15.32 9.27 -4.72
N VAL A 172 14.36 8.66 -5.43
CA VAL A 172 13.01 8.44 -4.90
C VAL A 172 13.06 7.47 -3.72
N ASN A 173 13.87 6.42 -3.82
CA ASN A 173 14.07 5.50 -2.70
C ASN A 173 14.74 6.20 -1.52
N ALA A 174 15.78 7.02 -1.77
CA ALA A 174 16.45 7.77 -0.70
C ALA A 174 15.49 8.70 0.06
N PHE A 175 14.60 9.40 -0.66
CA PHE A 175 13.58 10.23 -0.06
C PHE A 175 12.55 9.42 0.73
N LEU A 176 11.99 8.36 0.15
CA LEU A 176 10.96 7.54 0.79
C LEU A 176 11.48 6.75 2.01
N SER A 177 12.76 6.41 2.03
CA SER A 177 13.43 5.72 3.15
C SER A 177 13.94 6.68 4.23
N TRP A 178 13.60 7.98 4.16
CA TRP A 178 14.09 8.95 5.13
C TRP A 178 13.50 8.72 6.53
N LYS A 179 14.37 8.68 7.55
CA LYS A 179 14.02 8.45 8.96
C LYS A 179 12.97 9.44 9.51
N PHE A 180 12.84 10.62 8.91
CA PHE A 180 11.79 11.59 9.24
C PHE A 180 10.37 11.01 9.11
N PHE A 181 10.14 10.09 8.15
CA PHE A 181 8.83 9.49 7.93
C PHE A 181 8.49 8.39 8.95
N ILE A 182 9.44 7.88 9.73
CA ILE A 182 9.19 6.80 10.70
C ILE A 182 8.13 7.21 11.74
N PRO A 183 8.28 8.31 12.51
CA PRO A 183 7.25 8.71 13.47
C PRO A 183 5.91 9.04 12.80
N LEU A 184 5.94 9.67 11.63
CA LEU A 184 4.71 10.03 10.89
C LEU A 184 3.95 8.79 10.41
N SER A 185 4.67 7.76 9.95
CA SER A 185 4.08 6.48 9.53
C SER A 185 3.37 5.76 10.67
N ARG A 186 3.94 5.81 11.89
CA ARG A 186 3.32 5.23 13.10
C ARG A 186 2.08 5.97 13.55
N LEU A 187 2.01 7.28 13.31
CA LEU A 187 0.88 8.13 13.69
C LEU A 187 -0.21 8.20 12.60
N THR A 188 0.01 7.62 11.42
CA THR A 188 -0.88 7.78 10.27
C THR A 188 -2.32 7.34 10.56
N TYR A 189 -2.50 6.26 11.34
CA TYR A 189 -3.83 5.80 11.75
C TYR A 189 -4.53 6.83 12.66
N ALA A 190 -3.86 7.31 13.71
CA ALA A 190 -4.41 8.30 14.62
C ALA A 190 -4.68 9.64 13.91
N ILE A 191 -3.80 10.07 13.00
CA ILE A 191 -4.01 11.25 12.14
C ILE A 191 -5.28 11.07 11.30
N TYR A 192 -5.45 9.90 10.66
CA TYR A 192 -6.64 9.59 9.87
C TYR A 192 -7.93 9.60 10.69
N VAL A 193 -7.93 9.11 11.92
CA VAL A 193 -9.15 9.14 12.74
C VAL A 193 -9.50 10.57 13.21
N LEU A 194 -8.49 11.41 13.47
CA LEU A 194 -8.70 12.73 14.05
C LEU A 194 -8.93 13.85 13.03
N HIS A 195 -8.49 13.69 11.77
CA HIS A 195 -8.47 14.82 10.83
C HIS A 195 -9.84 15.41 10.50
N LEU A 196 -10.86 14.59 10.23
CA LEU A 196 -12.19 15.10 9.92
C LEU A 196 -12.84 15.73 11.16
N SER A 197 -12.68 15.14 12.35
CA SER A 197 -13.16 15.74 13.61
C SER A 197 -12.52 17.10 13.86
N PHE A 198 -11.22 17.24 13.57
CA PHE A 198 -10.53 18.53 13.66
C PHE A 198 -11.09 19.54 12.65
N ILE A 199 -11.29 19.13 11.39
CA ILE A 199 -11.88 19.98 10.36
C ILE A 199 -13.30 20.40 10.77
N GLU A 200 -14.12 19.50 11.29
CA GLU A 200 -15.49 19.80 11.73
C GLU A 200 -15.49 20.84 12.87
N VAL A 201 -14.66 20.65 13.90
CA VAL A 201 -14.51 21.62 14.99
C VAL A 201 -14.02 22.97 14.47
N TYR A 202 -13.07 22.98 13.53
CA TYR A 202 -12.58 24.21 12.90
C TYR A 202 -13.70 24.94 12.14
N LEU A 203 -14.50 24.22 11.35
CA LEU A 203 -15.61 24.78 10.60
C LEU A 203 -16.70 25.33 11.53
N LEU A 204 -17.03 24.62 12.62
CA LEU A 204 -18.00 25.07 13.63
C LEU A 204 -17.52 26.29 14.42
N ALA A 205 -16.21 26.41 14.66
CA ALA A 205 -15.61 27.56 15.33
C ALA A 205 -15.50 28.79 14.42
N THR A 206 -15.51 28.60 13.09
CA THR A 206 -15.36 29.67 12.13
C THR A 206 -16.66 30.47 12.00
N LYS A 207 -16.61 31.76 12.33
CA LYS A 207 -17.78 32.66 12.33
C LYS A 207 -17.97 33.43 11.03
N THR A 208 -17.07 33.23 10.06
CA THR A 208 -17.06 33.90 8.77
C THR A 208 -17.35 32.92 7.65
N VAL A 209 -17.95 33.39 6.55
CA VAL A 209 -18.14 32.56 5.36
C VAL A 209 -16.76 32.23 4.78
N LEU A 210 -16.36 30.97 4.86
CA LEU A 210 -15.20 30.44 4.16
C LEU A 210 -15.54 30.29 2.69
N ARG A 211 -14.72 30.85 1.81
CA ARG A 211 -14.93 30.75 0.37
C ARG A 211 -14.12 29.55 -0.10
N SER A 212 -14.78 28.57 -0.72
CA SER A 212 -14.14 27.31 -1.12
C SER A 212 -13.18 27.44 -2.32
N ASP A 213 -12.38 28.52 -2.35
CA ASP A 213 -11.37 28.79 -3.35
C ASP A 213 -10.16 27.86 -3.14
N ASP A 214 -9.45 27.56 -4.23
CA ASP A 214 -8.28 26.69 -4.23
C ASP A 214 -7.19 27.19 -3.26
N MET A 215 -7.01 28.51 -3.17
CA MET A 215 -6.00 29.12 -2.30
C MET A 215 -6.29 28.89 -0.82
N GLU A 216 -7.57 28.93 -0.40
CA GLU A 216 -7.96 28.66 0.98
C GLU A 216 -7.65 27.21 1.35
N LYS A 217 -7.99 26.26 0.47
CA LYS A 217 -7.71 24.82 0.65
C LYS A 217 -6.21 24.54 0.74
N VAL A 218 -5.40 25.18 -0.10
CA VAL A 218 -3.93 25.04 -0.07
C VAL A 218 -3.34 25.59 1.22
N MET A 219 -3.88 26.68 1.76
CA MET A 219 -3.41 27.24 3.04
C MET A 219 -3.87 26.41 4.25
N LEU A 220 -5.09 25.87 4.20
CA LEU A 220 -5.68 25.09 5.31
C LEU A 220 -5.06 23.68 5.43
N SER A 221 -4.75 23.03 4.31
CA SER A 221 -4.32 21.61 4.30
C SER A 221 -3.05 21.33 5.13
N PRO A 222 -1.96 22.12 5.02
CA PRO A 222 -0.79 21.93 5.88
C PRO A 222 -1.09 22.19 7.35
N GLY A 223 -1.95 23.17 7.64
CA GLY A 223 -2.39 23.48 9.01
C GLY A 223 -3.10 22.28 9.64
N VAL A 224 -4.11 21.74 8.94
CA VAL A 224 -4.81 20.53 9.38
C VAL A 224 -3.83 19.38 9.62
N LEU A 225 -2.91 19.13 8.70
CA LEU A 225 -1.92 18.06 8.86
C LEU A 225 -1.05 18.25 10.12
N VAL A 226 -0.56 19.46 10.36
CA VAL A 226 0.27 19.76 11.55
C VAL A 226 -0.53 19.59 12.84
N TYR A 227 -1.70 20.22 12.94
CA TYR A 227 -2.51 20.17 14.16
C TYR A 227 -2.99 18.74 14.47
N THR A 228 -3.45 18.02 13.46
CA THR A 228 -3.90 16.63 13.63
C THR A 228 -2.74 15.70 14.00
N THR A 229 -1.53 15.94 13.50
CA THR A 229 -0.33 15.20 13.92
C THR A 229 -0.01 15.46 15.40
N LEU A 230 -0.10 16.71 15.85
CA LEU A 230 0.11 17.04 17.27
C LEU A 230 -0.95 16.38 18.17
N LEU A 231 -2.21 16.31 17.73
CA LEU A 231 -3.30 15.64 18.45
C LEU A 231 -3.20 14.11 18.40
N ALA A 232 -2.63 13.55 17.32
CA ALA A 232 -2.45 12.11 17.15
C ALA A 232 -1.44 11.52 18.14
N ILE A 233 -0.48 12.30 18.64
CA ILE A 233 0.52 11.84 19.62
C ILE A 233 -0.15 11.39 20.93
N PRO A 234 -0.89 12.25 21.66
CA PRO A 234 -1.56 11.81 22.89
C PRO A 234 -2.61 10.72 22.60
N ALA A 235 -3.34 10.80 21.48
CA ALA A 235 -4.35 9.80 21.13
C ALA A 235 -3.77 8.40 20.88
N SER A 236 -2.63 8.28 20.19
CA SER A 236 -1.98 6.98 19.96
C SER A 236 -1.40 6.39 21.26
N VAL A 237 -0.95 7.22 22.18
CA VAL A 237 -0.49 6.78 23.50
C VAL A 237 -1.64 6.29 24.38
N THR A 238 -2.80 6.97 24.35
CA THR A 238 -3.94 6.63 25.22
C THR A 238 -4.81 5.50 24.68
N PHE A 239 -4.96 5.36 23.36
CA PHE A 239 -5.88 4.37 22.78
C PHE A 239 -5.14 3.23 22.08
N GLU A 240 -4.18 3.54 21.19
CA GLU A 240 -3.56 2.53 20.34
C GLU A 240 -2.54 1.67 21.09
N THR A 241 -1.63 2.32 21.83
CA THR A 241 -0.58 1.65 22.61
C THR A 241 -1.12 0.63 23.63
N PRO A 242 -2.12 0.96 24.47
CA PRO A 242 -2.65 -0.02 25.43
C PRO A 242 -3.36 -1.19 24.75
N VAL A 243 -4.10 -0.94 23.66
CA VAL A 243 -4.77 -2.01 22.90
C VAL A 243 -3.74 -2.98 22.32
N ILE A 244 -2.65 -2.47 21.72
CA ILE A 244 -1.55 -3.30 21.20
C ILE A 244 -0.93 -4.13 22.33
N ARG A 245 -0.68 -3.54 23.51
CA ARG A 245 -0.11 -4.26 24.66
C ARG A 245 -1.05 -5.35 25.17
N ILE A 246 -2.35 -5.07 25.27
CA ILE A 246 -3.37 -6.06 25.67
C ILE A 246 -3.43 -7.19 24.65
N GLN A 247 -3.46 -6.89 23.36
CA GLN A 247 -3.46 -7.88 22.29
C GLN A 247 -2.22 -8.79 22.37
N ASN A 248 -1.03 -8.20 22.53
CA ASN A 248 0.22 -8.96 22.64
C ASN A 248 0.27 -9.81 23.90
N PHE A 249 -0.34 -9.34 25.00
CA PHE A 249 -0.47 -10.10 26.23
C PHE A 249 -1.42 -11.29 26.06
N LEU A 250 -2.60 -11.08 25.47
CA LEU A 250 -3.61 -12.13 25.26
C LEU A 250 -3.17 -13.19 24.25
N LEU A 251 -2.48 -12.80 23.18
CA LEU A 251 -2.06 -13.70 22.11
C LEU A 251 -0.64 -14.27 22.31
N GLY A 252 0.04 -13.93 23.41
CA GLY A 252 1.34 -14.51 23.76
C GLY A 252 2.51 -14.11 22.85
N PHE A 253 2.36 -13.09 21.99
CA PHE A 253 3.37 -12.65 21.01
C PHE A 253 4.63 -11.98 21.63
N GLN A 254 4.85 -12.07 22.94
CA GLN A 254 5.95 -11.39 23.65
C GLN A 254 7.37 -11.89 23.31
N LYS A 255 7.52 -12.94 22.48
CA LYS A 255 8.82 -13.56 22.21
C LYS A 255 9.49 -13.09 20.91
N GLU A 256 8.74 -12.63 19.91
CA GLU A 256 9.30 -12.40 18.56
C GLU A 256 9.82 -10.97 18.32
N GLN A 257 9.22 -9.94 18.94
CA GLN A 257 9.70 -8.55 18.80
C GLN A 257 11.05 -8.28 19.49
N ARG A 258 11.44 -9.07 20.49
CA ARG A 258 12.73 -8.93 21.19
C ARG A 258 13.92 -9.46 20.36
N ASP A 259 13.69 -10.41 19.46
CA ASP A 259 14.74 -10.96 18.60
C ASP A 259 14.90 -10.16 17.29
N ILE A 260 13.85 -9.48 16.82
CA ILE A 260 13.90 -8.64 15.61
C ILE A 260 14.63 -7.31 15.85
N GLN A 261 14.48 -6.70 17.03
CA GLN A 261 15.10 -5.41 17.36
C GLN A 261 16.66 -5.42 17.30
N PRO A 262 17.37 -6.44 17.81
CA PRO A 262 18.82 -6.54 17.65
C PRO A 262 19.23 -6.84 16.19
N GLU A 263 18.46 -7.59 15.41
CA GLU A 263 18.77 -7.83 13.99
C GLU A 263 18.64 -6.56 13.12
N ILE A 264 17.60 -5.73 13.35
CA ILE A 264 17.44 -4.45 12.65
C ILE A 264 18.57 -3.48 13.03
N ASN A 265 18.93 -3.41 14.30
CA ASN A 265 20.05 -2.58 14.75
C ASN A 265 21.35 -3.05 14.09
N ASN A 266 21.63 -4.35 14.08
CA ASN A 266 22.82 -4.93 13.45
C ASN A 266 22.86 -4.68 11.93
N ALA A 267 21.72 -4.77 11.24
CA ALA A 267 21.62 -4.45 9.82
C ALA A 267 21.88 -2.96 9.53
N SER A 268 21.36 -2.07 10.37
CA SER A 268 21.59 -0.63 10.25
C SER A 268 23.05 -0.24 10.53
N TYR A 269 23.72 -0.91 11.48
CA TYR A 269 25.16 -0.73 11.73
C TYR A 269 26.02 -1.26 10.58
N GLN A 270 25.60 -2.32 9.89
CA GLN A 270 26.32 -2.83 8.71
C GLN A 270 26.16 -1.92 7.50
N GLU A 271 24.98 -1.33 7.27
CA GLU A 271 24.77 -0.32 6.22
C GLU A 271 25.61 0.95 6.45
N GLU A 272 25.72 1.42 7.70
CA GLU A 272 26.53 2.59 8.06
C GLU A 272 28.03 2.34 7.87
N LYS A 273 28.50 1.10 8.10
CA LYS A 273 29.89 0.71 7.87
C LYS A 273 30.24 0.59 6.38
N ILE A 274 29.31 0.08 5.56
CA ILE A 274 29.48 0.00 4.09
C ILE A 274 29.56 1.39 3.45
N HIS A 275 28.87 2.38 4.01
CA HIS A 275 28.85 3.75 3.47
C HIS A 275 30.15 4.55 3.77
N ASN A 276 30.94 4.14 4.78
CA ASN A 276 32.10 4.91 5.25
C ASN A 276 33.46 4.35 4.79
N ASP A 277 33.51 3.25 4.06
CA ASP A 277 34.77 2.67 3.52
C ASP A 277 35.12 3.26 2.14
N PRO A 278 36.35 3.78 1.90
CA PRO A 278 36.74 4.39 0.62
C PRO A 278 36.89 3.42 -0.57
N PHE A 279 36.71 2.11 -0.38
CA PHE A 279 36.78 1.11 -1.43
C PHE A 279 35.73 0.01 -1.17
N PRO A 280 34.65 -0.12 -1.99
CA PRO A 280 33.65 -1.16 -1.77
C PRO A 280 34.13 -2.49 -2.37
N GLY A 281 34.99 -3.19 -1.64
CA GLY A 281 35.21 -4.63 -1.81
C GLY A 281 34.08 -5.39 -1.13
N ALA A 282 33.20 -6.03 -1.91
CA ALA A 282 32.10 -6.82 -1.39
C ALA A 282 32.61 -7.95 -0.47
N VAL A 283 32.17 -7.96 0.80
CA VAL A 283 32.23 -9.15 1.66
C VAL A 283 30.90 -9.26 2.41
N MET A 284 29.93 -9.95 1.79
CA MET A 284 28.89 -10.61 2.59
C MET A 284 29.46 -11.96 3.02
N ASN A 285 29.72 -12.11 4.32
CA ASN A 285 30.13 -13.38 4.89
C ASN A 285 29.00 -14.42 4.76
N PRO A 286 29.24 -15.59 4.16
CA PRO A 286 28.27 -16.67 4.13
C PRO A 286 28.18 -17.29 5.53
N GLY A 287 27.14 -16.96 6.29
CA GLY A 287 26.95 -17.55 7.63
C GLY A 287 26.00 -16.84 8.59
N SER A 288 25.32 -15.75 8.23
CA SER A 288 24.30 -15.17 9.11
C SER A 288 23.11 -16.14 9.27
N SER A 289 22.53 -16.17 10.48
CA SER A 289 21.38 -17.02 10.88
C SER A 289 20.21 -16.95 9.91
N PHE A 290 20.05 -15.81 9.22
CA PHE A 290 19.05 -15.59 8.17
C PHE A 290 19.19 -16.57 6.97
N SER A 291 20.40 -17.09 6.71
CA SER A 291 20.63 -18.13 5.69
C SER A 291 20.20 -19.53 6.15
N LYS A 292 20.14 -19.78 7.47
CA LYS A 292 19.70 -21.08 8.01
C LYS A 292 18.19 -21.22 7.96
N GLU A 293 17.41 -20.16 8.21
CA GLU A 293 15.94 -20.26 8.16
C GLU A 293 15.41 -20.46 6.74
N LEU A 294 16.00 -19.79 5.74
CA LEU A 294 15.65 -19.99 4.32
C LEU A 294 16.01 -21.40 3.82
N ASN A 295 17.12 -21.97 4.29
CA ASN A 295 17.51 -23.35 3.96
C ASN A 295 16.64 -24.40 4.68
N THR A 296 16.02 -24.04 5.81
CA THR A 296 15.12 -24.95 6.55
C THR A 296 13.72 -24.95 5.92
N ALA A 297 13.20 -23.78 5.51
CA ALA A 297 11.94 -23.68 4.76
C ALA A 297 12.02 -24.36 3.37
N ALA A 298 13.17 -24.27 2.69
CA ALA A 298 13.40 -24.97 1.42
C ALA A 298 13.50 -26.51 1.59
N LYS A 299 13.97 -27.01 2.75
CA LYS A 299 14.04 -28.46 3.02
C LYS A 299 12.66 -29.11 3.20
N TYR A 300 11.66 -28.38 3.71
CA TYR A 300 10.29 -28.91 3.86
C TYR A 300 9.49 -28.97 2.55
N SER A 301 9.95 -28.32 1.47
CA SER A 301 9.30 -28.38 0.15
C SER A 301 9.90 -29.44 -0.79
N ILE A 302 11.01 -30.08 -0.44
CA ILE A 302 11.72 -31.01 -1.34
C ILE A 302 11.72 -32.46 -0.83
N SER A 303 11.41 -32.74 0.45
CA SER A 303 11.34 -34.15 0.94
C SER A 303 9.99 -34.84 0.73
N GLY A 304 8.93 -34.14 0.30
CA GLY A 304 7.60 -34.70 0.06
C GLY A 304 7.40 -35.35 -1.33
N GLY A 305 8.41 -35.33 -2.19
CA GLY A 305 8.29 -35.74 -3.61
C GLY A 305 8.98 -37.06 -3.99
N GLN A 306 9.69 -37.72 -3.08
CA GLN A 306 10.48 -38.94 -3.40
C GLN A 306 10.09 -40.19 -2.58
N SER A 307 9.11 -40.12 -1.67
CA SER A 307 8.66 -41.30 -0.90
C SER A 307 7.44 -42.03 -1.50
N VAL A 308 6.82 -41.53 -2.57
CA VAL A 308 5.61 -42.14 -3.17
C VAL A 308 5.94 -43.18 -4.26
N HIS A 309 7.20 -43.26 -4.72
CA HIS A 309 7.60 -44.21 -5.77
C HIS A 309 8.28 -45.50 -5.25
N LYS A 310 8.34 -45.73 -3.93
CA LYS A 310 8.99 -46.91 -3.32
C LYS A 310 8.09 -47.79 -2.46
N ALA A 311 6.77 -47.57 -2.49
CA ALA A 311 5.77 -48.37 -1.76
C ALA A 311 4.77 -49.11 -2.69
N MET A 312 5.13 -49.31 -3.97
CA MET A 312 4.34 -50.08 -4.95
C MET A 312 5.16 -51.18 -5.64
N GLN A 313 6.21 -51.67 -4.97
CA GLN A 313 6.84 -52.95 -5.26
C GLN A 313 7.23 -53.58 -3.93
N ILE A 314 6.81 -54.83 -3.74
CA ILE A 314 6.92 -55.71 -2.56
C ILE A 314 5.58 -55.85 -1.82
N ASN A 315 5.04 -57.06 -2.00
CA ASN A 315 3.79 -57.68 -1.55
C ASN A 315 2.52 -57.28 -2.30
#